data_AF-R7UTA8-F1
#
_entry.id   AF-R7UTA8-F1
#
_cell.length_a   1.000
_cell.length_b   1.000
_cell.length_c   1.000
_cell.angle_alpha   90.00
_cell.angle_beta   90.00
_cell.angle_gamma   90.00
#
_symmetry.space_group_name_H-M   'P 1'
#
loop_
_entity.id
_entity.type
_entity.pdbx_description
1 polymer ?
#
loop_
_entity_poly.entity_id
_entity_poly.type
_entity_poly.pdbx_seq_one_letter_code
_entity_poly.pdbx_strand_id
1 'polypeptide(L)'
;LSLQNSNQSGEFGCGWVHLRLFDQQGIPNRYPRVMAISQVNGGTPYEKGVLVDPSIGRKDSTSLLRSMMASNKQPRLIIRLTAPTKEQKELMDSLPPEIISSTSYITYLSFYRQFLADALLRDTTDIQSSELLHSPTLSLFPVVAEQPDLMDILRMGWAERLRNAKRSDKKDNDTLKVLFRKTFMELIYPIHSSAMLKLIIHGSSEREEVRV
;
A
#
# COMPACT_ATOMS: atom_id res chain seq x y z
N LEU A 1 -8.69 -20.61 -20.89
CA LEU A 1 -8.04 -21.76 -20.21
C LEU A 1 -9.13 -22.64 -19.62
N SER A 2 -9.29 -23.88 -20.08
CA SER A 2 -10.25 -24.82 -19.50
C SER A 2 -9.63 -25.44 -18.25
N LEU A 3 -10.26 -25.22 -17.10
CA LEU A 3 -9.92 -25.82 -15.82
C LEU A 3 -10.24 -27.33 -15.88
N GLN A 4 -9.19 -28.15 -15.97
CA GLN A 4 -9.27 -29.52 -15.47
C GLN A 4 -8.45 -29.58 -14.18
N ASN A 5 -9.16 -29.91 -13.10
CA ASN A 5 -8.73 -30.27 -11.75
C ASN A 5 -7.21 -30.40 -11.53
N SER A 6 -6.54 -29.27 -11.32
CA SER A 6 -5.34 -29.24 -10.50
C SER A 6 -5.68 -28.41 -9.27
N ASN A 7 -5.55 -29.01 -8.09
CA ASN A 7 -5.73 -28.34 -6.80
C ASN A 7 -4.53 -27.41 -6.51
N GLN A 8 -3.98 -26.80 -7.56
CA GLN A 8 -2.80 -25.94 -7.54
C GLN A 8 -3.29 -24.50 -7.65
N SER A 9 -3.03 -23.72 -6.61
CA SER A 9 -3.12 -22.27 -6.64
C SER A 9 -2.02 -21.74 -7.56
N GLY A 10 -2.34 -21.55 -8.84
CA GLY A 10 -1.48 -20.85 -9.79
C GLY A 10 -1.77 -19.35 -9.79
N GLU A 11 -0.74 -18.51 -9.77
CA GLU A 11 -0.89 -17.11 -10.15
C GLU A 11 -1.03 -17.02 -11.68
N PHE A 12 -2.14 -16.45 -12.16
CA PHE A 12 -2.38 -16.29 -13.59
C PHE A 12 -2.35 -14.80 -13.95
N GLY A 13 -1.40 -14.41 -14.79
CA GLY A 13 -1.35 -13.06 -15.38
C GLY A 13 -2.36 -12.92 -16.52
N CYS A 14 -3.14 -11.83 -16.53
CA CYS A 14 -4.12 -11.53 -17.59
C CYS A 14 -3.58 -10.62 -18.70
N GLY A 15 -2.25 -10.43 -18.76
CA GLY A 15 -1.55 -9.55 -19.70
C GLY A 15 -0.81 -8.41 -19.00
N TRP A 16 -0.28 -7.48 -19.79
CA TRP A 16 0.51 -6.35 -19.30
C TRP A 16 0.23 -5.06 -20.08
N VAL A 17 0.53 -3.91 -19.48
CA VAL A 17 0.48 -2.60 -20.12
C VAL A 17 1.57 -1.69 -19.57
N HIS A 18 2.05 -0.77 -20.39
CA HIS A 18 3.03 0.23 -19.98
C HIS A 18 2.35 1.58 -19.75
N LEU A 19 2.37 2.06 -18.50
CA LEU A 19 1.87 3.38 -18.12
C LEU A 19 3.06 4.30 -17.82
N ARG A 20 3.30 5.30 -18.67
CA ARG A 20 4.42 6.23 -18.51
C ARG A 20 4.06 7.35 -17.55
N LEU A 21 4.55 7.31 -16.31
CA LEU A 21 4.26 8.40 -15.36
C LEU A 21 4.88 9.75 -15.75
N PHE A 22 5.97 9.72 -16.52
CA PHE A 22 6.68 10.90 -17.02
C PHE A 22 6.91 10.78 -18.53
N ASP A 23 7.00 11.90 -19.22
CA ASP A 23 7.43 11.95 -20.61
C ASP A 23 8.95 11.80 -20.75
N GLN A 24 9.47 11.87 -21.98
CA GLN A 24 10.91 11.74 -22.26
C GLN A 24 11.72 12.93 -21.73
N GLN A 25 11.05 14.02 -21.38
CA GLN A 25 11.61 15.26 -20.85
C GLN A 25 11.54 15.28 -19.31
N GLY A 26 11.03 14.23 -18.67
CA GLY A 26 10.87 14.14 -17.22
C GLY A 26 9.68 14.92 -16.67
N ILE A 27 8.78 15.40 -17.52
CA ILE A 27 7.58 16.12 -17.10
C ILE A 27 6.50 15.06 -16.74
N PRO A 28 5.82 15.19 -15.58
CA PRO A 28 4.75 14.26 -15.21
C PRO A 28 3.61 14.26 -16.23
N ASN A 29 3.23 13.08 -16.71
CA ASN A 29 2.10 12.93 -17.61
C ASN A 29 0.77 13.20 -16.88
N ARG A 30 -0.08 14.04 -17.48
CA ARG A 30 -1.39 14.40 -16.91
C ARG A 30 -2.41 13.33 -17.25
N TYR A 31 -2.54 12.36 -16.37
CA TYR A 31 -3.57 11.33 -16.46
C TYR A 31 -4.87 11.71 -15.74
N PRO A 32 -6.04 11.26 -16.24
CA PRO A 32 -7.28 11.37 -15.49
C PRO A 32 -7.20 10.52 -14.21
N ARG A 33 -7.97 10.90 -13.19
CA ARG A 33 -8.02 10.20 -11.89
C ARG A 33 -8.36 8.71 -12.04
N VAL A 34 -9.20 8.37 -13.02
CA VAL A 34 -9.54 6.99 -13.37
C VAL A 34 -9.28 6.84 -14.86
N MET A 35 -8.53 5.83 -15.25
CA MET A 35 -8.31 5.46 -16.64
C MET A 35 -8.72 4.00 -16.85
N ALA A 36 -9.40 3.74 -17.96
CA ALA A 36 -9.69 2.40 -18.44
C ALA A 36 -8.73 2.07 -19.57
N ILE A 37 -7.92 1.05 -19.37
CA ILE A 37 -7.03 0.49 -20.38
C ILE A 37 -7.79 -0.66 -21.03
N SER A 38 -8.27 -0.39 -22.25
CA SER A 38 -9.14 -1.28 -23.00
C SER A 38 -8.42 -2.46 -23.65
N GLN A 39 -7.12 -2.35 -23.88
CA GLN A 39 -6.29 -3.38 -24.50
C GLN A 39 -5.06 -3.62 -23.63
N VAL A 40 -4.97 -4.83 -23.07
CA VAL A 40 -3.73 -5.34 -22.46
C VAL A 40 -2.98 -6.17 -23.49
N ASN A 41 -1.66 -6.25 -23.35
CA ASN A 41 -0.80 -7.07 -24.20
C ASN A 41 -0.65 -8.47 -23.60
N GLY A 42 -0.57 -9.50 -24.45
CA GLY A 42 -0.22 -10.86 -24.01
C GLY A 42 1.29 -11.03 -23.85
N GLY A 43 1.71 -12.17 -23.32
CA GLY A 43 3.12 -12.50 -23.15
C GLY A 43 3.82 -11.63 -22.12
N THR A 44 5.11 -11.36 -22.33
CA THR A 44 5.94 -10.51 -21.48
C THR A 44 6.12 -9.09 -22.06
N PRO A 45 6.52 -8.09 -21.24
CA PRO A 45 6.81 -6.73 -21.71
C PRO A 45 7.83 -6.61 -22.85
N TYR A 46 8.63 -7.65 -23.10
CA TYR A 46 9.67 -7.69 -24.14
C TYR A 46 9.20 -8.32 -25.45
N GLU A 47 8.04 -8.99 -25.45
CA GLU A 47 7.48 -9.65 -26.62
C GLU A 47 6.43 -8.76 -27.28
N LYS A 48 6.49 -8.65 -28.61
CA LYS A 48 5.54 -7.85 -29.39
C LYS A 48 4.53 -8.75 -30.08
N GLY A 49 3.26 -8.33 -30.08
CA GLY A 49 2.20 -8.99 -30.85
C GLY A 49 1.68 -10.30 -30.27
N VAL A 50 1.99 -10.61 -29.00
CA VAL A 50 1.44 -11.81 -28.33
C VAL A 50 -0.01 -11.55 -27.94
N LEU A 51 -0.91 -12.43 -28.37
CA LEU A 51 -2.33 -12.36 -28.05
C LEU A 51 -2.58 -12.70 -26.57
N VAL A 52 -3.40 -11.89 -25.90
CA VAL A 52 -3.81 -12.09 -24.49
C VAL A 52 -4.61 -13.36 -24.31
N ASP A 53 -5.54 -13.62 -25.25
CA ASP A 53 -6.35 -14.82 -25.27
C ASP A 53 -6.27 -15.49 -26.65
N PRO A 54 -5.52 -16.59 -26.79
CA PRO A 54 -5.42 -17.31 -28.06
C PRO A 54 -6.75 -17.94 -28.49
N SER A 55 -7.74 -18.08 -27.60
CA SER A 55 -9.08 -18.57 -27.93
C SER A 55 -9.97 -17.51 -28.61
N ILE A 56 -9.62 -16.22 -28.46
CA ILE A 56 -10.30 -15.09 -29.13
C ILE A 56 -9.71 -14.85 -30.52
N GLY A 57 -8.44 -15.22 -30.75
CA GLY A 57 -7.71 -14.95 -32.00
C GLY A 57 -7.66 -16.07 -33.05
N ARG A 58 -8.20 -17.26 -32.77
CA ARG A 58 -8.23 -18.37 -33.75
C ARG A 58 -9.65 -18.82 -34.04
N LYS A 59 -10.29 -18.10 -34.96
CA LYS A 59 -11.32 -18.64 -35.87
C LYS A 59 -11.55 -17.60 -36.96
N ASP A 60 -11.14 -17.96 -38.18
CA ASP A 60 -11.52 -17.27 -39.42
C ASP A 60 -13.02 -16.98 -39.41
N SER A 61 -13.40 -15.75 -39.06
CA SER A 61 -14.80 -15.34 -39.06
C SER A 61 -14.93 -14.12 -39.96
N THR A 62 -15.48 -14.34 -41.13
CA THR A 62 -15.81 -13.38 -42.19
C THR A 62 -16.89 -12.35 -41.78
N SER A 63 -17.25 -12.27 -40.50
CA SER A 63 -18.35 -11.45 -40.00
C SER A 63 -17.87 -10.40 -39.00
N LEU A 64 -17.96 -9.13 -39.40
CA LEU A 64 -17.62 -7.95 -38.59
C LEU A 64 -18.36 -7.92 -37.24
N LEU A 65 -19.61 -8.39 -37.20
CA LEU A 65 -20.41 -8.44 -35.97
C LEU A 65 -19.84 -9.42 -34.94
N ARG A 66 -19.31 -10.57 -35.38
CA ARG A 66 -18.70 -11.56 -34.47
C ARG A 66 -17.34 -11.10 -33.96
N SER A 67 -16.58 -10.36 -34.78
CA SER A 67 -15.35 -9.68 -34.37
C SER A 67 -15.61 -8.60 -33.30
N MET A 68 -16.69 -7.82 -33.44
CA MET A 68 -17.12 -6.85 -32.42
C MET A 68 -17.57 -7.49 -31.10
N MET A 69 -18.19 -8.68 -31.14
CA MET A 69 -18.53 -9.43 -29.92
C MET A 69 -17.30 -10.05 -29.24
N ALA A 70 -16.28 -10.41 -30.01
CA ALA A 70 -15.02 -10.98 -29.51
C ALA A 70 -14.14 -9.92 -28.82
N SER A 71 -14.13 -8.68 -29.30
CA SER A 71 -13.39 -7.56 -28.68
C SER A 71 -13.94 -7.16 -27.30
N ASN A 72 -15.23 -7.37 -27.06
CA ASN A 72 -15.87 -7.15 -25.74
C ASN A 72 -15.50 -8.21 -24.68
N LYS A 73 -14.78 -9.28 -25.07
CA LYS A 73 -14.33 -10.34 -24.14
C LYS A 73 -12.90 -10.16 -23.63
N GLN A 74 -12.17 -9.14 -24.09
CA GLN A 74 -10.83 -8.88 -23.61
C GLN A 74 -10.85 -8.29 -22.18
N PRO A 75 -9.91 -8.69 -21.31
CA PRO A 75 -9.78 -8.10 -19.99
C PRO A 75 -9.46 -6.61 -20.09
N ARG A 76 -10.14 -5.80 -19.28
CA ARG A 76 -9.91 -4.35 -19.17
C ARG A 76 -9.27 -4.04 -17.83
N LEU A 77 -8.22 -3.23 -17.83
CA LEU A 77 -7.57 -2.78 -16.61
C LEU A 77 -8.07 -1.38 -16.25
N ILE A 78 -8.56 -1.20 -15.04
CA ILE A 78 -8.97 0.12 -14.53
C ILE A 78 -7.91 0.58 -13.53
N ILE A 79 -7.18 1.63 -13.87
CA ILE A 79 -6.17 2.23 -13.00
C ILE A 79 -6.75 3.52 -12.41
N ARG A 80 -6.68 3.64 -11.08
CA ARG A 80 -7.07 4.86 -10.38
C ARG A 80 -5.85 5.58 -9.82
N LEU A 81 -5.45 6.66 -10.47
CA LEU A 81 -4.38 7.54 -9.99
C LEU A 81 -4.99 8.60 -9.07
N THR A 82 -4.52 8.65 -7.84
CA THR A 82 -5.05 9.59 -6.83
C THR A 82 -3.95 10.55 -6.43
N ALA A 83 -4.13 11.83 -6.78
CA ALA A 83 -3.30 12.88 -6.22
C ALA A 83 -3.59 13.03 -4.71
N PRO A 84 -2.59 13.40 -3.89
CA PRO A 84 -2.81 13.67 -2.47
C PRO A 84 -3.88 14.73 -2.26
N THR A 85 -4.77 14.51 -1.27
CA THR A 85 -5.77 15.50 -0.86
C THR A 85 -5.10 16.73 -0.23
N LYS A 86 -5.86 17.81 -0.01
CA LYS A 86 -5.34 19.00 0.68
C LYS A 86 -4.82 18.64 2.07
N GLU A 87 -5.59 17.86 2.83
CA GLU A 87 -5.21 17.41 4.17
C GLU A 87 -3.96 16.53 4.12
N GLN A 88 -3.84 15.65 3.12
CA GLN A 88 -2.62 14.86 2.94
C GLN A 88 -1.42 15.75 2.64
N LYS A 89 -1.56 16.77 1.77
CA LYS A 89 -0.46 17.70 1.50
C LYS A 89 -0.01 18.45 2.74
N GLU A 90 -0.94 18.94 3.57
CA GLU A 90 -0.62 19.60 4.83
C GLU A 90 0.16 18.67 5.78
N LEU A 91 -0.16 17.37 5.81
CA LEU A 91 0.63 16.38 6.53
C LEU A 91 2.00 16.12 5.88
N MET A 92 2.10 16.11 4.54
CA MET A 92 3.38 15.92 3.83
C MET A 92 4.33 17.06 4.15
N ASP A 93 3.82 18.29 4.17
CA ASP A 93 4.61 19.50 4.45
C ASP A 93 5.13 19.53 5.90
N SER A 94 4.53 18.75 6.80
CA SER A 94 5.00 18.59 8.19
C SER A 94 6.11 17.54 8.36
N LEU A 95 6.37 16.73 7.32
CA LEU A 95 7.35 15.66 7.34
C LEU A 95 8.67 16.09 6.68
N PRO A 96 9.82 15.56 7.13
CA PRO A 96 11.08 15.76 6.44
C PRO A 96 11.02 15.28 4.98
N PRO A 97 11.58 16.03 4.01
CA PRO A 97 11.55 15.66 2.60
C PRO A 97 12.32 14.37 2.28
N GLU A 98 13.17 13.90 3.18
CA GLU A 98 13.93 12.67 3.06
C GLU A 98 13.08 11.40 3.26
N ILE A 99 11.88 11.53 3.84
CA ILE A 99 10.99 10.38 4.06
C ILE A 99 10.31 10.00 2.75
N ILE A 100 10.74 8.89 2.17
CA ILE A 100 10.10 8.26 1.02
C ILE A 100 9.21 7.12 1.51
N SER A 101 7.89 7.27 1.36
CA SER A 101 6.94 6.24 1.78
C SER A 101 5.63 6.30 0.98
N SER A 102 4.73 5.35 1.25
CA SER A 102 3.38 5.33 0.67
C SER A 102 2.52 6.47 1.23
N THR A 103 1.75 7.13 0.37
CA THR A 103 0.75 8.13 0.80
C THR A 103 -0.30 7.54 1.75
N SER A 104 -0.51 6.22 1.75
CA SER A 104 -1.41 5.55 2.70
C SER A 104 -0.90 5.56 4.14
N TYR A 105 0.39 5.85 4.36
CA TYR A 105 1.06 5.84 5.66
C TYR A 105 1.25 7.23 6.26
N ILE A 106 0.94 8.28 5.49
CA ILE A 106 1.23 9.67 5.83
C ILE A 106 0.70 10.11 7.20
N THR A 107 -0.53 9.72 7.54
CA THR A 107 -1.15 10.07 8.82
C THR A 107 -0.35 9.51 10.00
N TYR A 108 0.19 8.30 9.85
CA TYR A 108 0.93 7.62 10.92
C TYR A 108 2.35 8.14 11.04
N LEU A 109 3.00 8.42 9.90
CA LEU A 109 4.29 9.11 9.87
C LEU A 109 4.18 10.49 10.55
N SER A 110 3.09 11.22 10.29
CA SER A 110 2.81 12.49 10.96
C SER A 110 2.63 12.33 12.47
N PHE A 111 1.89 11.31 12.93
CA PHE A 111 1.77 11.05 14.37
C PHE A 111 3.12 10.71 15.00
N TYR A 112 3.92 9.87 14.35
CA TYR A 112 5.26 9.55 14.81
C TYR A 112 6.14 10.81 14.94
N ARG A 113 6.12 11.69 13.94
CA ARG A 113 6.85 12.96 13.97
C ARG A 113 6.38 13.88 15.11
N GLN A 114 5.08 13.95 15.34
CA GLN A 114 4.48 14.70 16.44
C GLN A 114 4.88 14.12 17.80
N PHE A 115 4.90 12.80 17.96
CA PHE A 115 5.35 12.17 19.21
C PHE A 115 6.83 12.39 19.48
N LEU A 116 7.67 12.40 18.44
CA LEU A 116 9.07 12.76 18.58
C LEU A 116 9.21 14.22 19.04
N ALA A 117 8.46 15.13 18.44
CA ALA A 117 8.47 16.54 18.83
C ALA A 117 7.99 16.72 20.28
N ASP A 118 6.91 16.06 20.65
CA ASP A 118 6.39 16.03 22.02
C ASP A 118 7.46 15.57 23.01
N ALA A 119 8.08 14.42 22.74
CA ALA A 119 9.08 13.81 23.62
C ALA A 119 10.37 14.63 23.73
N LEU A 120 10.76 15.37 22.69
CA LEU A 120 12.03 16.11 22.65
C LEU A 120 11.90 17.61 23.01
N LEU A 121 10.70 18.19 22.86
CA LEU A 121 10.51 19.63 23.00
C LEU A 121 9.50 20.02 24.08
N ARG A 122 8.49 19.18 24.34
CA ARG A 122 7.42 19.51 25.30
C ARG A 122 7.60 18.78 26.62
N ASP A 123 7.92 17.50 26.57
CA ASP A 123 7.95 16.63 27.74
C ASP A 123 9.31 16.71 28.48
N THR A 124 10.34 17.28 27.84
CA THR A 124 11.66 17.55 28.43
C THR A 124 11.70 18.97 29.01
N THR A 125 12.04 19.08 30.30
CA THR A 125 12.26 20.37 30.97
C THR A 125 13.58 21.05 30.58
N ASP A 126 14.56 20.27 30.13
CA ASP A 126 15.86 20.72 29.66
C ASP A 126 16.18 20.09 28.30
N ILE A 127 16.52 20.92 27.31
CA ILE A 127 16.92 20.51 25.96
C ILE A 127 18.23 19.71 25.98
N GLN A 128 19.06 19.89 27.02
CA GLN A 128 20.29 19.13 27.23
C GLN A 128 20.09 17.88 28.10
N SER A 129 18.84 17.54 28.47
CA SER A 129 18.55 16.33 29.23
C SER A 129 18.98 15.09 28.44
N SER A 130 19.78 14.24 29.07
CA SER A 130 20.15 12.91 28.57
C SER A 130 19.28 11.81 29.18
N GLU A 131 18.10 12.16 29.71
CA GLU A 131 17.19 11.19 30.31
C GLU A 131 16.72 10.18 29.27
N LEU A 132 16.58 8.92 29.70
CA LEU A 132 16.17 7.84 28.82
C LEU A 132 14.68 7.99 28.47
N LEU A 133 14.40 8.22 27.18
CA LEU A 133 13.04 8.29 26.66
C LEU A 133 12.43 6.89 26.53
N HIS A 134 11.58 6.51 27.48
CA HIS A 134 10.85 5.25 27.45
C HIS A 134 9.54 5.39 26.68
N SER A 135 9.55 5.05 25.38
CA SER A 135 8.33 5.03 24.56
C SER A 135 8.36 3.89 23.56
N PRO A 136 7.66 2.77 23.84
CA PRO A 136 7.59 1.63 22.92
C PRO A 136 7.02 2.00 21.55
N THR A 137 6.08 2.96 21.50
CA THR A 137 5.56 3.47 20.22
C THR A 137 6.64 4.18 19.43
N LEU A 138 7.48 5.00 20.06
CA LEU A 138 8.56 5.70 19.35
C LEU A 138 9.69 4.76 18.93
N SER A 139 10.05 3.78 19.76
CA SER A 139 11.12 2.85 19.43
C SER A 139 10.73 1.86 18.33
N LEU A 140 9.49 1.36 18.35
CA LEU A 140 9.05 0.33 17.39
C LEU A 140 8.49 0.89 16.09
N PHE A 141 7.95 2.10 16.08
CA PHE A 141 7.27 2.62 14.90
C PHE A 141 8.15 2.61 13.63
N PRO A 142 9.44 3.00 13.65
CA PRO A 142 10.30 2.91 12.46
C PRO A 142 10.38 1.50 11.88
N VAL A 143 10.57 0.49 12.75
CA VAL A 143 10.62 -0.93 12.34
C VAL A 143 9.28 -1.36 11.75
N VAL A 144 8.17 -0.97 12.39
CA VAL A 144 6.82 -1.27 11.92
C VAL A 144 6.55 -0.62 10.57
N ALA A 145 7.01 0.62 10.34
CA ALA A 145 6.81 1.36 9.10
C ALA A 145 7.51 0.70 7.90
N GLU A 146 8.54 -0.11 8.14
CA GLU A 146 9.22 -0.92 7.12
C GLU A 146 8.50 -2.25 6.83
N GLN A 147 7.49 -2.62 7.62
CA GLN A 147 6.75 -3.88 7.50
C GLN A 147 5.31 -3.63 7.01
N PRO A 148 5.03 -3.82 5.71
CA PRO A 148 3.72 -3.52 5.13
C PRO A 148 2.55 -4.22 5.84
N ASP A 149 2.74 -5.47 6.25
CA ASP A 149 1.70 -6.26 6.93
C ASP A 149 1.31 -5.64 8.28
N LEU A 150 2.29 -5.20 9.07
CA LEU A 150 2.01 -4.54 10.35
C LEU A 150 1.39 -3.16 10.15
N MET A 151 1.84 -2.41 9.14
CA MET A 151 1.24 -1.14 8.77
C MET A 151 -0.20 -1.30 8.29
N ASP A 152 -0.53 -2.40 7.61
CA ASP A 152 -1.91 -2.70 7.20
C ASP A 152 -2.79 -3.06 8.40
N ILE A 153 -2.30 -3.85 9.35
CA ILE A 153 -2.98 -4.10 10.63
C ILE A 153 -3.25 -2.78 11.36
N LEU A 154 -2.23 -1.93 11.48
CA LEU A 154 -2.35 -0.62 12.14
C LEU A 154 -3.37 0.26 11.41
N ARG A 155 -3.34 0.30 10.07
CA ARG A 155 -4.28 1.06 9.24
C ARG A 155 -5.72 0.62 9.44
N MET A 156 -5.95 -0.69 9.39
CA MET A 156 -7.29 -1.27 9.54
C MET A 156 -7.82 -0.99 10.96
N GLY A 157 -7.00 -1.22 11.98
CA GLY A 157 -7.34 -0.93 13.37
C GLY A 157 -7.60 0.56 13.61
N TRP A 158 -6.76 1.44 13.06
CA TRP A 158 -6.97 2.88 13.14
C TRP A 158 -8.27 3.33 12.47
N ALA A 159 -8.54 2.85 11.26
CA ALA A 159 -9.77 3.17 10.55
C ALA A 159 -11.02 2.72 11.33
N GLU A 160 -10.97 1.56 11.98
CA GLU A 160 -12.02 1.07 12.87
C GLU A 160 -12.23 2.00 14.07
N ARG A 161 -11.15 2.32 14.80
CA ARG A 161 -11.20 3.19 15.97
C ARG A 161 -11.69 4.59 15.63
N LEU A 162 -11.21 5.13 14.50
CA LEU A 162 -11.65 6.43 14.02
C LEU A 162 -13.12 6.40 13.60
N ARG A 163 -13.62 5.33 12.99
CA ARG A 163 -15.05 5.23 12.65
C ARG A 163 -15.93 5.34 13.89
N ASN A 164 -15.52 4.70 14.98
CA ASN A 164 -16.26 4.63 16.25
C ASN A 164 -16.02 5.82 17.19
N ALA A 165 -15.03 6.67 16.94
CA ALA A 165 -14.75 7.86 17.75
C ALA A 165 -15.84 8.95 17.60
N LYS A 166 -16.03 9.76 18.65
CA LYS A 166 -16.98 10.89 18.61
C LYS A 166 -16.48 11.98 17.66
N ARG A 167 -17.39 12.79 17.12
CA ARG A 167 -17.04 13.89 16.20
C ARG A 167 -16.17 14.97 16.87
N SER A 168 -16.35 15.22 18.17
CA SER A 168 -15.50 16.12 18.97
C SER A 168 -14.06 15.63 18.98
N ASP A 169 -13.88 14.35 19.28
CA ASP A 169 -12.58 13.71 19.49
C ASP A 169 -11.77 13.68 18.19
N LYS A 170 -12.45 13.57 17.04
CA LYS A 170 -11.82 13.64 15.70
C LYS A 170 -11.24 15.00 15.35
N LYS A 171 -11.68 16.07 16.02
CA LYS A 171 -11.20 17.44 15.78
C LYS A 171 -10.05 17.82 16.70
N ASP A 172 -9.89 17.11 17.81
CA ASP A 172 -8.83 17.36 18.77
C ASP A 172 -7.61 16.48 18.48
N ASN A 173 -6.50 17.12 18.13
CA ASN A 173 -5.26 16.42 17.79
C ASN A 173 -4.69 15.66 19.00
N ASP A 174 -4.78 16.21 20.22
CA ASP A 174 -4.24 15.54 21.41
C ASP A 174 -5.04 14.28 21.75
N THR A 175 -6.37 14.34 21.64
CA THR A 175 -7.22 13.14 21.75
C THR A 175 -6.88 12.09 20.67
N LEU A 176 -6.66 12.51 19.42
CA LEU A 176 -6.27 11.58 18.36
C LEU A 176 -4.89 10.94 18.60
N LYS A 177 -3.93 11.71 19.11
CA LYS A 177 -2.61 11.22 19.51
C LYS A 177 -2.71 10.13 20.58
N VAL A 178 -3.53 10.34 21.60
CA VAL A 178 -3.79 9.34 22.66
C VAL A 178 -4.44 8.09 22.07
N LEU A 179 -5.48 8.25 21.23
CA LEU A 179 -6.15 7.13 20.58
C LEU A 179 -5.19 6.33 19.67
N PHE A 180 -4.29 7.01 18.96
CA PHE A 180 -3.32 6.36 18.10
C PHE A 180 -2.33 5.53 18.92
N ARG A 181 -1.73 6.09 19.98
CA ARG A 181 -0.83 5.33 20.86
C ARG A 181 -1.53 4.10 21.44
N LYS A 182 -2.78 4.25 21.89
CA LYS A 182 -3.58 3.13 22.39
C LYS A 182 -3.77 2.05 21.32
N THR A 183 -4.14 2.44 20.11
CA THR A 183 -4.33 1.52 18.97
C THR A 183 -3.02 0.78 18.64
N PHE A 184 -1.89 1.51 18.62
CA PHE A 184 -0.58 0.92 18.37
C PHE A 184 -0.18 -0.08 19.46
N MET A 185 -0.38 0.27 20.73
CA MET A 185 -0.02 -0.58 21.86
C MET A 185 -0.92 -1.82 21.99
N GLU A 186 -2.17 -1.76 21.54
CA GLU A 186 -3.08 -2.91 21.58
C GLU A 186 -2.90 -3.85 20.39
N LEU A 187 -2.53 -3.34 19.22
CA LEU A 187 -2.46 -4.14 17.99
C LEU A 187 -1.03 -4.53 17.61
N ILE A 188 -0.10 -3.58 17.64
CA ILE A 188 1.22 -3.74 17.05
C ILE A 188 2.24 -4.18 18.08
N TYR A 189 2.25 -3.53 19.25
CA TYR A 189 3.20 -3.85 20.31
C TYR A 189 3.20 -5.35 20.70
N PRO A 190 2.05 -6.05 20.86
CA PRO A 190 2.05 -7.46 21.21
C PRO A 190 2.58 -8.36 20.09
N ILE A 191 2.29 -8.02 18.83
CA ILE A 191 2.78 -8.78 17.68
C ILE A 191 4.30 -8.64 17.57
N HIS A 192 4.84 -7.44 17.78
CA HIS A 192 6.29 -7.24 17.70
C HIS A 192 7.02 -7.78 18.95
N SER A 193 6.42 -7.67 20.13
CA SER A 193 7.09 -7.97 21.40
C SER A 193 6.83 -9.38 21.93
N SER A 194 6.00 -10.17 21.24
CA SER A 194 5.74 -11.55 21.63
C SER A 194 6.95 -12.43 21.35
N ALA A 195 7.60 -12.88 22.42
CA ALA A 195 8.68 -13.86 22.38
C ALA A 195 8.27 -15.23 21.81
N MET A 196 6.96 -15.46 21.57
CA MET A 196 6.42 -16.73 21.09
C MET A 196 6.12 -16.75 19.59
N LEU A 197 6.27 -15.62 18.88
CA LEU A 197 6.11 -15.62 17.43
C LEU A 197 7.39 -16.15 16.78
N LYS A 198 7.23 -17.24 16.01
CA LYS A 198 8.33 -17.79 15.21
C LYS A 198 8.90 -16.67 14.32
N LEU A 199 10.22 -16.67 14.14
CA LEU A 199 10.91 -15.75 13.23
C LEU A 199 10.25 -15.78 11.84
N ILE A 200 9.95 -14.60 11.29
CA ILE A 200 9.37 -14.48 9.95
C ILE A 200 10.39 -15.00 8.94
N ILE A 201 10.07 -16.10 8.26
CA ILE A 201 10.87 -16.63 7.16
C ILE A 201 10.37 -15.96 5.88
N HIS A 202 11.11 -14.98 5.38
CA HIS A 202 10.80 -14.34 4.10
C HIS A 202 10.76 -15.36 2.95
N GLY A 203 9.85 -15.13 2.01
CA GLY A 203 9.68 -15.97 0.83
C GLY A 203 10.98 -16.05 0.03
N SER A 204 11.62 -17.22 0.06
CA SER A 204 12.75 -17.57 -0.78
C SER A 204 12.56 -19.01 -1.25
N SER A 205 12.92 -19.29 -2.50
CA SER A 205 12.76 -20.62 -3.12
C SER A 205 13.52 -21.71 -2.34
N GLU A 206 14.54 -21.32 -1.57
CA GLU A 206 15.38 -22.21 -0.77
C GLU A 206 14.79 -22.54 0.61
N ARG A 207 13.80 -21.77 1.11
CA ARG A 207 13.27 -21.89 2.48
C ARG A 207 11.78 -22.26 2.51
N GLU A 208 11.29 -22.85 1.43
CA GLU A 208 9.89 -23.28 1.31
C GLU A 208 9.59 -24.47 2.24
N GLU A 209 10.54 -25.40 2.40
CA GLU A 209 10.43 -26.56 3.29
C GLU A 209 10.38 -26.18 4.78
N VAL A 210 10.93 -25.01 5.15
CA VAL A 210 11.02 -24.55 6.56
C VAL A 210 9.77 -23.76 6.97
N ARG A 211 8.86 -23.47 6.04
CA ARG A 211 7.58 -22.78 6.29
C ARG A 211 6.45 -23.71 6.76
N VAL A 212 6.68 -25.03 6.82
CA VAL A 212 5.71 -26.06 7.24
C VAL A 212 5.70 -26.24 8.76
#